data_AF-A0A9P5MMG1-F1
#
_entry.id   AF-A0A9P5MMG1-F1
#
_cell.length_a   1.000
_cell.length_b   1.000
_cell.length_c   1.000
_cell.angle_alpha   90.00
_cell.angle_beta   90.00
_cell.angle_gamma   90.00
#
_symmetry.space_group_name_H-M   'P 1'
#
loop_
_entity.id
_entity.type
_entity.pdbx_description
1 polymer ?
#
loop_
_entity_poly.entity_id
_entity_poly.type
_entity_poly.pdbx_seq_one_letter_code
_entity_poly.pdbx_strand_id
1 'polypeptide(L)'
;MRTPSPRTLPSIRSLQRQSNASRLFSSSSSPGTTPLDISSPSYAPIPNRAFISVTGPEPNLANFLNGILSIQVLPGSSPTDRTGFYSMFLSRHGRTYYDAFFHPHPSSPEAGYIIEYDPRPSPSELLKDPSIEKAPIPSLPSLLKRFVLRSKVKVKDVSDEWEAWGVWGGEAEKLADRRRERMWTGWKWAATSSAVEPTWLGSRTPDIRLGLELAESELLPFEKDNGTGSWDWRVPTMGRRLLIPKAARPILPGEYTLGTSFDYARHRIMNGVPEGSVDMAETIPFERNVDMMGGLDFRKGCYVGQENVVRTYHTGMIRKRTFPIEISPLSSPDGTPISSQLNGDYLDPAPPRLTDIILRLTPSGVEAASRDSPVRTSARASTASSSADRVRTKGKLLSRAGNWALAQLRTEHVEAFERGEMKMFIPAPPELSVPAGSVWQLTPRLPQWWPRAPPADEATSTPS
;
A
#
# COMPACT_ATOMS: atom_id res chain seq x y z
N MET A 1 3.31 28.68 75.35
CA MET A 1 2.80 28.40 73.99
C MET A 1 3.55 29.32 73.03
N ARG A 2 4.40 28.78 72.15
CA ARG A 2 5.33 29.56 71.30
C ARG A 2 4.69 29.89 69.94
N THR A 3 4.70 31.16 69.60
CA THR A 3 4.32 31.76 68.31
C THR A 3 5.41 31.50 67.25
N PRO A 4 5.07 31.21 65.97
CA PRO A 4 6.08 31.08 64.92
C PRO A 4 6.29 32.39 64.14
N SER A 5 7.56 32.67 63.88
CA SER A 5 8.12 33.82 63.16
C SER A 5 7.96 33.71 61.63
N PRO A 6 8.01 34.83 60.87
CA PRO A 6 7.80 34.83 59.43
C PRO A 6 9.09 34.46 58.68
N ARG A 7 8.99 33.63 57.64
CA ARG A 7 10.11 33.33 56.73
C ARG A 7 9.93 34.04 55.39
N THR A 8 10.92 34.85 55.11
CA THR A 8 11.19 35.70 53.94
C THR A 8 11.41 34.86 52.67
N LEU A 9 10.82 35.29 51.55
CA LEU A 9 11.06 34.77 50.20
C LEU A 9 12.37 35.35 49.62
N PRO A 10 13.20 34.54 48.94
CA PRO A 10 14.16 35.07 47.96
C PRO A 10 13.67 34.79 46.53
N SER A 11 13.65 35.85 45.71
CA SER A 11 13.58 35.76 44.26
C SER A 11 14.96 35.45 43.68
N ILE A 12 15.04 34.63 42.61
CA ILE A 12 15.81 34.91 41.37
C ILE A 12 15.54 33.79 40.35
N ARG A 13 15.13 34.26 39.17
CA ARG A 13 15.22 33.76 37.77
C ARG A 13 15.51 32.28 37.45
N SER A 14 14.76 31.88 36.40
CA SER A 14 15.06 30.91 35.34
C SER A 14 15.19 29.44 35.72
N LEU A 15 14.18 28.65 35.33
CA LEU A 15 14.34 27.31 34.74
C LEU A 15 13.01 26.92 34.06
N GLN A 16 12.82 27.47 32.85
CA GLN A 16 11.82 27.00 31.90
C GLN A 16 12.38 25.69 31.31
N ARG A 17 11.97 24.56 31.87
CA ARG A 17 12.40 23.23 31.40
C ARG A 17 11.68 22.94 30.07
N GLN A 18 12.27 23.41 28.98
CA GLN A 18 11.91 23.02 27.63
C GLN A 18 12.03 21.49 27.52
N SER A 19 10.93 20.85 27.14
CA SER A 19 10.88 19.45 26.76
C SER A 19 11.54 19.27 25.40
N ASN A 20 12.87 19.18 25.39
CA ASN A 20 13.63 18.67 24.24
C ASN A 20 13.47 17.15 24.18
N ALA A 21 12.42 16.69 23.49
CA ALA A 21 12.33 15.34 22.97
C ALA A 21 12.77 15.31 21.50
N SER A 22 13.98 15.83 21.22
CA SER A 22 14.71 15.55 19.99
C SER A 22 15.42 14.20 20.16
N ARG A 23 14.72 13.09 19.93
CA ARG A 23 15.40 11.81 19.70
C ARG A 23 15.81 11.76 18.23
N LEU A 24 17.10 11.97 18.06
CA LEU A 24 17.91 11.75 16.87
C LEU A 24 17.64 10.33 16.35
N PHE A 25 16.91 10.22 15.24
CA PHE A 25 17.10 9.10 14.34
C PHE A 25 18.29 9.46 13.47
N SER A 26 19.41 8.77 13.73
CA SER A 26 20.56 8.72 12.85
C SER A 26 20.09 8.24 11.48
N SER A 27 19.93 9.16 10.53
CA SER A 27 20.02 8.84 9.11
C SER A 27 21.47 8.42 8.84
N SER A 28 21.79 7.15 9.02
CA SER A 28 23.02 6.61 8.48
C SER A 28 22.87 6.57 6.97
N SER A 29 23.29 7.65 6.31
CA SER A 29 23.60 7.63 4.88
C SER A 29 24.79 6.69 4.71
N SER A 30 24.52 5.42 4.44
CA SER A 30 25.56 4.49 3.97
C SER A 30 26.05 5.00 2.60
N PRO A 31 27.37 5.12 2.38
CA PRO A 31 27.89 5.52 1.09
C PRO A 31 27.67 4.38 0.08
N GLY A 32 26.91 4.64 -0.98
CA GLY A 32 26.98 3.89 -2.24
C GLY A 32 26.67 2.39 -2.18
N THR A 33 25.70 1.94 -1.40
CA THR A 33 25.19 0.56 -1.53
C THR A 33 24.37 0.48 -2.82
N THR A 34 24.87 -0.25 -3.81
CA THR A 34 24.08 -0.62 -5.00
C THR A 34 22.77 -1.26 -4.51
N PRO A 35 21.59 -0.79 -4.94
CA PRO A 35 20.32 -1.41 -4.54
C PRO A 35 20.36 -2.92 -4.78
N LEU A 36 19.84 -3.71 -3.84
CA LEU A 36 19.81 -5.16 -4.00
C LEU A 36 19.10 -5.55 -5.30
N ASP A 37 19.62 -6.60 -5.94
CA ASP A 37 18.90 -7.23 -7.05
C ASP A 37 17.64 -7.88 -6.50
N ILE A 38 16.49 -7.50 -7.04
CA ILE A 38 15.19 -7.88 -6.48
C ILE A 38 14.85 -9.34 -6.79
N SER A 39 15.44 -9.91 -7.84
CA SER A 39 15.39 -11.36 -8.08
C SER A 39 16.21 -12.18 -7.10
N SER A 40 17.11 -11.55 -6.34
CA SER A 40 17.90 -12.27 -5.34
C SER A 40 17.08 -12.53 -4.07
N PRO A 41 17.14 -13.76 -3.51
CA PRO A 41 16.50 -14.06 -2.25
C PRO A 41 16.95 -13.06 -1.18
N SER A 42 16.01 -12.34 -0.59
CA SER A 42 16.31 -11.21 0.27
C SER A 42 15.31 -11.08 1.41
N TYR A 43 15.73 -10.40 2.47
CA TYR A 43 14.87 -10.09 3.60
C TYR A 43 15.23 -8.74 4.22
N ALA A 44 14.22 -8.01 4.67
CA ALA A 44 14.42 -6.67 5.21
C ALA A 44 13.35 -6.28 6.23
N PRO A 45 13.67 -5.38 7.19
CA PRO A 45 12.71 -4.89 8.15
C PRO A 45 11.69 -3.96 7.47
N ILE A 46 10.41 -4.14 7.79
CA ILE A 46 9.31 -3.34 7.26
C ILE A 46 9.20 -2.05 8.10
N PRO A 47 9.38 -0.86 7.50
CA PRO A 47 9.45 0.38 8.27
C PRO A 47 8.06 0.82 8.75
N ASN A 48 8.04 1.63 9.82
CA ASN A 48 6.86 2.36 10.29
C ASN A 48 5.65 1.46 10.62
N ARG A 49 5.88 0.33 11.29
CA ARG A 49 4.82 -0.59 11.72
C ARG A 49 4.55 -0.52 13.21
N ALA A 50 3.27 -0.62 13.55
CA ALA A 50 2.75 -0.78 14.90
C ALA A 50 1.87 -2.03 14.96
N PHE A 51 1.67 -2.55 16.17
CA PHE A 51 1.06 -3.86 16.38
C PHE A 51 -0.01 -3.81 17.47
N ILE A 52 -1.18 -4.37 17.19
CA ILE A 52 -2.28 -4.51 18.14
C ILE A 52 -2.66 -5.97 18.26
N SER A 53 -2.62 -6.51 19.48
CA SER A 53 -3.17 -7.83 19.78
C SER A 53 -4.68 -7.73 19.98
N VAL A 54 -5.43 -8.59 19.28
CA VAL A 54 -6.88 -8.74 19.41
C VAL A 54 -7.18 -10.20 19.69
N THR A 55 -7.70 -10.49 20.88
CA THR A 55 -7.97 -11.86 21.35
C THR A 55 -9.38 -11.98 21.92
N GLY A 56 -9.98 -13.16 21.82
CA GLY A 56 -11.28 -13.43 22.41
C GLY A 56 -11.78 -14.84 22.10
N PRO A 57 -12.85 -15.29 22.79
CA PRO A 57 -13.48 -16.57 22.49
C PRO A 57 -14.16 -16.55 21.11
N GLU A 58 -14.21 -17.69 20.43
CA GLU A 58 -15.07 -17.85 19.25
C GLU A 58 -16.52 -18.17 19.67
N PRO A 59 -17.55 -17.76 18.90
CA PRO A 59 -17.50 -17.03 17.62
C PRO A 59 -17.39 -15.50 17.79
N ASN A 60 -17.19 -15.00 19.02
CA ASN A 60 -17.23 -13.58 19.34
C ASN A 60 -16.14 -12.78 18.61
N LEU A 61 -14.92 -13.34 18.52
CA LEU A 61 -13.81 -12.73 17.80
C LEU A 61 -14.13 -12.59 16.31
N ALA A 62 -14.53 -13.67 15.63
CA ALA A 62 -14.89 -13.62 14.21
C ALA A 62 -16.04 -12.63 13.95
N ASN A 63 -17.08 -12.62 14.78
CA ASN A 63 -18.19 -11.68 14.65
C ASN A 63 -17.76 -10.21 14.82
N PHE A 64 -16.88 -9.93 15.78
CA PHE A 64 -16.31 -8.61 15.99
C PHE A 64 -15.52 -8.13 14.77
N LEU A 65 -14.62 -8.97 14.24
CA LEU A 65 -13.79 -8.63 13.08
C LEU A 65 -14.63 -8.51 11.80
N ASN A 66 -15.61 -9.38 11.60
CA ASN A 66 -16.49 -9.32 10.42
C ASN A 66 -17.25 -8.01 10.29
N GLY A 67 -17.62 -7.36 11.40
CA GLY A 67 -18.33 -6.09 11.38
C GLY A 67 -17.47 -4.87 10.99
N ILE A 68 -16.14 -4.98 11.10
CA ILE A 68 -15.22 -3.83 10.92
C ILE A 68 -14.22 -4.00 9.77
N LEU A 69 -14.04 -5.23 9.27
CA LEU A 69 -13.09 -5.54 8.21
C LEU A 69 -13.77 -5.70 6.85
N SER A 70 -13.00 -5.43 5.79
CA SER A 70 -13.45 -5.57 4.40
C SER A 70 -13.47 -7.01 3.89
N ILE A 71 -12.95 -7.98 4.66
CA ILE A 71 -12.94 -9.41 4.30
C ILE A 71 -13.71 -10.26 5.32
N GLN A 72 -14.15 -11.45 4.93
CA GLN A 72 -14.73 -12.42 5.85
C GLN A 72 -13.66 -12.97 6.79
N VAL A 73 -13.97 -13.11 8.07
CA VAL A 73 -13.19 -13.87 9.07
C VAL A 73 -14.03 -15.05 9.53
N LEU A 74 -13.52 -16.28 9.39
CA LEU A 74 -14.25 -17.47 9.79
C LEU A 74 -13.99 -17.83 11.27
N PRO A 75 -15.04 -18.22 12.02
CA PRO A 75 -14.86 -18.74 13.37
C PRO A 75 -14.16 -20.10 13.35
N GLY A 76 -13.35 -20.37 14.36
CA GLY A 76 -12.70 -21.68 14.52
C GLY A 76 -11.44 -21.87 13.67
N SER A 77 -10.86 -20.80 13.13
CA SER A 77 -9.47 -20.86 12.67
C SER A 77 -8.59 -21.20 13.88
N SER A 78 -7.95 -22.36 13.82
CA SER A 78 -7.16 -22.88 14.92
C SER A 78 -5.97 -21.95 15.21
N PRO A 79 -5.45 -21.85 16.45
CA PRO A 79 -4.15 -21.26 16.70
C PRO A 79 -3.02 -21.86 15.83
N THR A 80 -3.24 -23.06 15.28
CA THR A 80 -2.34 -23.73 14.32
C THR A 80 -2.56 -23.32 12.86
N ASP A 81 -3.68 -22.67 12.53
CA ASP A 81 -3.91 -22.06 11.22
C ASP A 81 -3.06 -20.79 11.12
N ARG A 82 -1.78 -20.97 10.79
CA ARG A 82 -0.79 -19.91 10.60
C ARG A 82 -1.03 -19.06 9.34
N THR A 83 -2.27 -18.96 8.88
CA THR A 83 -2.65 -18.20 7.68
C THR A 83 -3.13 -16.81 8.06
N GLY A 84 -2.20 -15.85 8.11
CA GLY A 84 -2.59 -14.46 8.17
C GLY A 84 -3.28 -13.96 6.90
N PHE A 85 -3.84 -12.76 6.98
CA PHE A 85 -4.58 -12.15 5.87
C PHE A 85 -4.41 -10.64 5.81
N TYR A 86 -4.73 -10.08 4.64
CA TYR A 86 -4.71 -8.64 4.38
C TYR A 86 -6.14 -8.10 4.38
N SER A 87 -6.40 -7.02 5.12
CA SER A 87 -7.73 -6.41 5.19
C SER A 87 -7.66 -4.93 5.54
N MET A 88 -8.72 -4.19 5.16
CA MET A 88 -8.82 -2.75 5.37
C MET A 88 -9.74 -2.42 6.53
N PHE A 89 -9.39 -1.35 7.25
CA PHE A 89 -10.34 -0.58 8.06
C PHE A 89 -10.86 0.58 7.21
N LEU A 90 -12.17 0.63 6.99
CA LEU A 90 -12.79 1.68 6.19
C LEU A 90 -13.54 2.69 7.06
N SER A 91 -13.60 3.91 6.56
CA SER A 91 -14.56 4.91 7.00
C SER A 91 -15.99 4.50 6.63
N ARG A 92 -16.99 5.12 7.27
CA ARG A 92 -18.41 4.94 6.88
C ARG A 92 -18.68 5.31 5.42
N HIS A 93 -17.82 6.12 4.82
CA HIS A 93 -17.90 6.52 3.41
C HIS A 93 -17.10 5.60 2.48
N GLY A 94 -16.63 4.44 2.95
CA GLY A 94 -15.90 3.46 2.13
C GLY A 94 -14.50 3.89 1.71
N ARG A 95 -13.93 4.93 2.34
CA ARG A 95 -12.52 5.32 2.16
C ARG A 95 -11.63 4.59 3.16
N THR A 96 -10.43 4.21 2.77
CA THR A 96 -9.46 3.51 3.61
C THR A 96 -8.96 4.40 4.74
N TYR A 97 -9.08 3.94 5.99
CA TYR A 97 -8.36 4.51 7.13
C TYR A 97 -7.01 3.82 7.30
N TYR A 98 -7.01 2.49 7.36
CA TYR A 98 -5.80 1.70 7.54
C TYR A 98 -5.83 0.49 6.61
N ASP A 99 -4.69 0.22 5.97
CA ASP A 99 -4.35 -1.10 5.51
C ASP A 99 -3.71 -1.90 6.65
N ALA A 100 -4.10 -3.16 6.81
CA ALA A 100 -3.61 -3.98 7.90
C ALA A 100 -3.36 -5.44 7.48
N PHE A 101 -2.33 -6.01 8.10
CA PHE A 101 -2.05 -7.44 8.06
C PHE A 101 -2.43 -8.07 9.39
N PHE A 102 -3.11 -9.20 9.33
CA PHE A 102 -3.55 -9.95 10.49
C PHE A 102 -2.73 -11.20 10.57
N HIS A 103 -1.82 -11.27 11.55
CA HIS A 103 -1.00 -12.43 11.83
C HIS A 103 -1.66 -13.27 12.92
N PRO A 104 -1.75 -14.60 12.80
CA PRO A 104 -2.29 -15.45 13.87
C PRO A 104 -1.48 -15.28 15.15
N HIS A 105 -2.17 -15.15 16.29
CA HIS A 105 -1.51 -14.86 17.56
C HIS A 105 -0.68 -16.08 18.03
N PRO A 106 0.65 -15.95 18.22
CA PRO A 106 1.54 -17.10 18.40
C PRO A 106 1.37 -17.82 19.74
N SER A 107 0.95 -17.11 20.79
CA SER A 107 0.99 -17.63 22.17
C SER A 107 -0.28 -17.36 22.97
N SER A 108 -1.40 -17.04 22.31
CA SER A 108 -2.64 -16.73 23.04
C SER A 108 -3.37 -18.04 23.39
N PRO A 109 -3.88 -18.18 24.63
CA PRO A 109 -4.71 -19.33 25.01
C PRO A 109 -6.10 -19.28 24.36
N GLU A 110 -6.55 -18.10 23.92
CA GLU A 110 -7.78 -17.87 23.17
C GLU A 110 -7.44 -17.61 21.69
N ALA A 111 -8.42 -17.76 20.79
CA ALA A 111 -8.26 -17.34 19.40
C ALA A 111 -7.88 -15.84 19.33
N GLY A 112 -7.06 -15.46 18.35
CA GLY A 112 -6.61 -14.08 18.23
C GLY A 112 -5.67 -13.81 17.08
N TYR A 113 -5.50 -12.51 16.81
CA TYR A 113 -4.60 -11.99 15.79
C TYR A 113 -3.73 -10.86 16.34
N ILE A 114 -2.53 -10.73 15.80
CA ILE A 114 -1.71 -9.53 15.89
C ILE A 114 -1.91 -8.74 14.60
N ILE A 115 -2.46 -7.54 14.75
CA ILE A 115 -2.75 -6.61 13.66
C ILE A 115 -1.53 -5.73 13.45
N GLU A 116 -0.87 -5.89 12.31
CA GLU A 116 0.17 -4.99 11.81
C GLU A 116 -0.47 -3.86 10.99
N TYR A 117 -0.13 -2.61 11.29
CA TYR A 117 -0.61 -1.41 10.57
C TYR A 117 0.43 -0.28 10.59
N ASP A 118 0.24 0.75 9.76
CA ASP A 118 1.04 2.00 9.82
C ASP A 118 0.34 3.02 10.74
N PRO A 119 0.95 3.44 11.86
CA PRO A 119 0.35 4.40 12.78
C PRO A 119 0.54 5.87 12.34
N ARG A 120 1.30 6.14 11.27
CA ARG A 120 1.59 7.51 10.84
C ARG A 120 0.31 8.23 10.41
N PRO A 121 0.23 9.55 10.66
CA PRO A 121 -0.88 10.38 10.19
C PRO A 121 -1.02 10.34 8.66
N SER A 122 -2.20 10.66 8.16
CA SER A 122 -2.45 10.67 6.70
C SER A 122 -1.58 11.73 6.01
N PRO A 123 -1.29 11.60 4.70
CA PRO A 123 -0.63 12.66 3.95
C PRO A 123 -1.34 14.00 4.04
N SER A 124 -2.68 14.02 4.09
CA SER A 124 -3.47 15.24 4.26
C SER A 124 -3.19 15.90 5.61
N GLU A 125 -3.08 15.12 6.68
CA GLU A 125 -2.75 15.60 8.02
C GLU A 125 -1.30 16.11 8.11
N LEU A 126 -0.34 15.42 7.47
CA LEU A 126 1.06 15.83 7.42
C LEU A 126 1.26 17.15 6.67
N LEU A 127 0.54 17.33 5.56
CA LEU A 127 0.66 18.50 4.70
C LEU A 127 -0.07 19.74 5.24
N LYS A 128 -0.90 19.59 6.30
CA LYS A 128 -1.68 20.66 6.95
C LYS A 128 -2.35 21.61 5.95
N ASP A 129 -2.85 21.08 4.84
CA ASP A 129 -3.46 21.90 3.80
C ASP A 129 -4.74 22.56 4.33
N PRO A 130 -4.78 23.89 4.54
CA PRO A 130 -5.94 24.56 5.12
C PRO A 130 -7.14 24.59 4.17
N SER A 131 -6.97 24.22 2.89
CA SER A 131 -8.05 24.15 1.90
C SER A 131 -8.85 22.86 1.96
N ILE A 132 -8.38 21.86 2.72
CA ILE A 132 -9.01 20.54 2.83
C ILE A 132 -9.38 20.31 4.30
N GLU A 133 -10.56 20.77 4.70
CA GLU A 133 -11.13 20.49 6.02
C GLU A 133 -11.61 19.03 6.08
N LYS A 134 -10.70 18.11 6.38
CA LYS A 134 -11.01 16.69 6.62
C LYS A 134 -10.95 16.38 8.10
N ALA A 135 -11.95 15.65 8.58
CA ALA A 135 -11.91 15.11 9.93
C ALA A 135 -10.69 14.18 10.09
N PRO A 136 -9.93 14.29 11.18
CA PRO A 136 -8.73 13.48 11.39
C PRO A 136 -9.07 12.00 11.48
N ILE A 137 -8.17 11.15 10.98
CA ILE A 137 -8.31 9.70 11.08
C ILE A 137 -8.13 9.31 12.56
N PRO A 138 -9.10 8.62 13.18
CA PRO A 138 -8.95 8.18 14.56
C PRO A 138 -7.87 7.10 14.63
N SER A 139 -7.00 7.16 15.65
CA SER A 139 -6.00 6.11 15.87
C SER A 139 -6.65 4.73 15.92
N LEU A 140 -5.99 3.71 15.36
CA LEU A 140 -6.56 2.35 15.29
C LEU A 140 -6.99 1.81 16.67
N PRO A 141 -6.25 1.97 17.77
CA PRO A 141 -6.73 1.57 19.10
C PRO A 141 -8.03 2.28 19.51
N SER A 142 -8.16 3.57 19.18
CA SER A 142 -9.37 4.35 19.47
C SER A 142 -10.54 3.92 18.59
N LEU A 143 -10.28 3.56 17.33
CA LEU A 143 -11.27 3.03 16.41
C LEU A 143 -11.80 1.69 16.93
N LEU A 144 -10.91 0.75 17.26
CA LEU A 144 -11.28 -0.58 17.78
C LEU A 144 -12.09 -0.47 19.08
N LYS A 145 -11.69 0.40 20.02
CA LYS A 145 -12.42 0.61 21.28
C LYS A 145 -13.89 0.99 21.09
N ARG A 146 -14.25 1.64 19.99
CA ARG A 146 -15.67 1.98 19.67
C ARG A 146 -16.52 0.73 19.42
N PHE A 147 -15.91 -0.35 18.95
CA PHE A 147 -16.60 -1.59 18.57
C PHE A 147 -16.48 -2.70 19.62
N VAL A 148 -15.61 -2.54 20.63
CA VAL A 148 -15.35 -3.57 21.66
C VAL A 148 -16.50 -3.73 22.66
N LEU A 149 -17.39 -2.74 22.78
CA LEU A 149 -18.45 -2.77 23.79
C LEU A 149 -19.35 -4.02 23.61
N ARG A 150 -19.35 -4.89 24.64
CA ARG A 150 -20.08 -6.18 24.69
C ARG A 150 -19.57 -7.28 23.74
N SER A 151 -18.45 -7.09 23.05
CA SER A 151 -17.92 -8.11 22.13
C SER A 151 -17.21 -9.27 22.84
N LYS A 152 -16.83 -9.12 24.13
CA LYS A 152 -15.93 -10.06 24.86
C LYS A 152 -14.54 -10.20 24.23
N VAL A 153 -14.11 -9.21 23.45
CA VAL A 153 -12.78 -9.15 22.83
C VAL A 153 -11.85 -8.24 23.63
N LYS A 154 -10.59 -8.63 23.76
CA LYS A 154 -9.51 -7.84 24.36
C LYS A 154 -8.65 -7.24 23.26
N VAL A 155 -8.30 -5.96 23.42
CA VAL A 155 -7.46 -5.23 22.48
C VAL A 155 -6.29 -4.62 23.26
N LYS A 156 -5.06 -4.94 22.88
CA LYS A 156 -3.83 -4.48 23.54
C LYS A 156 -2.84 -3.96 22.51
N ASP A 157 -2.23 -2.80 22.77
CA ASP A 157 -1.07 -2.35 22.00
C ASP A 157 0.14 -3.21 22.38
N VAL A 158 0.75 -3.84 21.38
CA VAL A 158 1.92 -4.71 21.50
C VAL A 158 3.05 -4.24 20.59
N SER A 159 3.05 -2.96 20.22
CA SER A 159 4.04 -2.36 19.31
C SER A 159 5.47 -2.42 19.82
N ASP A 160 5.65 -2.55 21.15
CA ASP A 160 6.96 -2.70 21.79
C ASP A 160 7.44 -4.16 21.88
N GLU A 161 6.60 -5.12 21.49
CA GLU A 161 6.91 -6.55 21.58
C GLU A 161 7.38 -7.12 20.24
N TRP A 162 6.92 -6.56 19.11
CA TRP A 162 7.05 -7.16 17.78
C TRP A 162 7.67 -6.23 16.73
N GLU A 163 8.24 -6.85 15.70
CA GLU A 163 8.67 -6.22 14.45
C GLU A 163 8.23 -7.06 13.25
N ALA A 164 8.01 -6.41 12.12
CA ALA A 164 7.63 -7.06 10.87
C ALA A 164 8.81 -7.06 9.89
N TRP A 165 9.00 -8.19 9.21
CA TRP A 165 10.04 -8.41 8.22
C TRP A 165 9.43 -8.94 6.93
N GLY A 166 9.87 -8.43 5.79
CA GLY A 166 9.53 -8.98 4.48
C GLY A 166 10.62 -9.96 4.03
N VAL A 167 10.21 -11.09 3.45
CA VAL A 167 11.11 -12.09 2.86
C VAL A 167 10.61 -12.40 1.45
N TRP A 168 11.45 -12.23 0.45
CA TRP A 168 11.10 -12.44 -0.95
C TRP A 168 12.23 -13.13 -1.73
N GLY A 169 11.92 -13.61 -2.94
CA GLY A 169 12.83 -14.43 -3.73
C GLY A 169 13.03 -15.84 -3.17
N GLY A 170 13.85 -16.62 -3.87
CA GLY A 170 14.29 -17.95 -3.42
C GLY A 170 13.16 -18.94 -3.18
N GLU A 171 13.35 -19.83 -2.20
CA GLU A 171 12.32 -20.81 -1.82
C GLU A 171 11.04 -20.19 -1.25
N ALA A 172 11.12 -18.99 -0.66
CA ALA A 172 9.94 -18.30 -0.15
C ALA A 172 8.96 -17.96 -1.29
N GLU A 173 9.46 -17.36 -2.37
CA GLU A 173 8.64 -17.05 -3.55
C GLU A 173 8.15 -18.32 -4.26
N LYS A 174 9.04 -19.28 -4.54
CA LYS A 174 8.65 -20.53 -5.23
C LYS A 174 7.59 -21.32 -4.47
N LEU A 175 7.65 -21.35 -3.14
CA LEU A 175 6.65 -22.04 -2.33
C LEU A 175 5.33 -21.26 -2.28
N ALA A 176 5.38 -19.91 -2.29
CA ALA A 176 4.19 -19.07 -2.45
C ALA A 176 3.52 -19.38 -3.79
N ASP A 177 4.30 -19.45 -4.86
CA ASP A 177 3.85 -19.70 -6.22
C ASP A 177 3.26 -21.10 -6.37
N ARG A 178 3.96 -22.16 -5.93
CA ARG A 178 3.42 -23.53 -5.99
C ARG A 178 2.07 -23.66 -5.29
N ARG A 179 1.87 -22.99 -4.15
CA ARG A 179 0.59 -23.01 -3.43
C ARG A 179 -0.44 -22.13 -4.12
N ARG A 180 -0.04 -20.94 -4.56
CA ARG A 180 -0.87 -20.03 -5.33
C ARG A 180 -1.37 -20.72 -6.58
N GLU A 181 -0.52 -21.33 -7.41
CA GLU A 181 -0.89 -22.04 -8.64
C GLU A 181 -1.84 -23.22 -8.40
N ARG A 182 -1.67 -23.96 -7.30
CA ARG A 182 -2.59 -25.05 -6.94
C ARG A 182 -4.00 -24.57 -6.59
N MET A 183 -4.11 -23.37 -6.02
CA MET A 183 -5.40 -22.86 -5.55
C MET A 183 -5.98 -21.77 -6.45
N TRP A 184 -5.17 -20.99 -7.15
CA TRP A 184 -5.61 -19.89 -7.98
C TRP A 184 -6.26 -20.46 -9.22
N THR A 185 -7.50 -20.04 -9.47
CA THR A 185 -8.32 -20.53 -10.59
C THR A 185 -8.48 -19.49 -11.69
N GLY A 186 -8.08 -18.25 -11.44
CA GLY A 186 -8.20 -17.18 -12.42
C GLY A 186 -8.52 -15.81 -11.82
N TRP A 187 -8.82 -14.89 -12.71
CA TRP A 187 -9.42 -13.60 -12.40
C TRP A 187 -10.91 -13.64 -12.71
N LYS A 188 -11.72 -13.12 -11.80
CA LYS A 188 -13.14 -12.88 -12.05
C LYS A 188 -13.39 -11.39 -12.18
N TRP A 189 -13.83 -11.00 -13.37
CA TRP A 189 -14.27 -9.64 -13.66
C TRP A 189 -15.72 -9.46 -13.21
N ALA A 190 -16.02 -8.33 -12.59
CA ALA A 190 -17.39 -7.97 -12.27
C ALA A 190 -18.18 -7.77 -13.58
N ALA A 191 -19.41 -8.26 -13.63
CA ALA A 191 -20.22 -8.25 -14.86
C ALA A 191 -20.52 -6.84 -15.39
N THR A 192 -20.54 -5.85 -14.51
CA THR A 192 -21.06 -4.51 -14.79
C THR A 192 -20.09 -3.39 -14.40
N SER A 193 -18.88 -3.74 -13.95
CA SER A 193 -17.85 -2.79 -13.55
C SER A 193 -16.46 -3.24 -13.98
N SER A 194 -15.46 -2.36 -13.85
CA SER A 194 -14.05 -2.69 -14.09
C SER A 194 -13.37 -3.30 -12.86
N ALA A 195 -14.14 -3.73 -11.86
CA ALA A 195 -13.63 -4.40 -10.67
C ALA A 195 -13.24 -5.84 -11.01
N VAL A 196 -12.22 -6.33 -10.33
CA VAL A 196 -11.69 -7.67 -10.56
C VAL A 196 -11.27 -8.28 -9.23
N GLU A 197 -11.56 -9.57 -9.06
CA GLU A 197 -11.21 -10.33 -7.86
C GLU A 197 -10.43 -11.59 -8.24
N PRO A 198 -9.40 -11.98 -7.45
CA PRO A 198 -8.76 -13.27 -7.63
C PRO A 198 -9.69 -14.39 -7.18
N THR A 199 -9.80 -15.46 -7.97
CA THR A 199 -10.60 -16.64 -7.61
C THR A 199 -9.73 -17.81 -7.19
N TRP A 200 -10.22 -18.56 -6.19
CA TRP A 200 -9.48 -19.67 -5.58
C TRP A 200 -10.33 -20.96 -5.52
N LEU A 201 -9.70 -22.11 -5.71
CA LEU A 201 -10.26 -23.45 -5.72
C LEU A 201 -10.95 -23.74 -4.37
N GLY A 202 -12.16 -24.30 -4.42
CA GLY A 202 -12.93 -24.66 -3.23
C GLY A 202 -13.60 -23.49 -2.48
N SER A 203 -13.42 -22.24 -2.95
CA SER A 203 -13.82 -21.06 -2.19
C SER A 203 -15.12 -20.41 -2.75
N ARG A 204 -16.23 -20.46 -1.98
CA ARG A 204 -17.43 -19.61 -2.21
C ARG A 204 -17.25 -18.19 -1.69
N THR A 205 -16.17 -17.93 -0.96
CA THR A 205 -15.66 -16.65 -0.44
C THR A 205 -14.19 -16.51 -0.88
N PRO A 206 -13.58 -15.33 -0.98
CA PRO A 206 -12.12 -15.20 -1.18
C PRO A 206 -11.34 -15.62 0.09
N ASP A 207 -11.77 -16.72 0.70
CA ASP A 207 -11.09 -17.30 1.83
C ASP A 207 -9.95 -18.17 1.31
N ILE A 208 -8.79 -17.53 1.16
CA ILE A 208 -7.52 -18.15 0.81
C ILE A 208 -7.14 -19.22 1.87
N ARG A 209 -7.87 -19.34 3.00
CA ARG A 209 -7.50 -20.15 4.18
C ARG A 209 -8.09 -21.57 4.20
N LEU A 210 -9.10 -21.91 3.38
CA LEU A 210 -9.71 -23.26 3.42
C LEU A 210 -8.81 -24.30 2.72
N GLY A 211 -7.94 -24.96 3.51
CA GLY A 211 -7.09 -26.07 3.06
C GLY A 211 -5.58 -25.83 3.18
N LEU A 212 -5.15 -24.81 3.92
CA LEU A 212 -3.76 -24.38 4.02
C LEU A 212 -3.11 -24.61 5.39
N GLU A 213 -3.54 -25.61 6.16
CA GLU A 213 -2.71 -26.09 7.29
C GLU A 213 -1.31 -26.36 6.72
N LEU A 214 -0.32 -25.55 7.12
CA LEU A 214 1.07 -25.86 6.83
C LEU A 214 1.39 -27.06 7.70
N ALA A 215 1.73 -28.19 7.08
CA ALA A 215 2.41 -29.22 7.83
C ALA A 215 3.66 -28.58 8.43
N GLU A 216 4.03 -28.97 9.65
CA GLU A 216 5.22 -28.43 10.30
C GLU A 216 6.49 -28.61 9.41
N SER A 217 6.49 -29.59 8.52
CA SER A 217 7.53 -29.82 7.50
C SER A 217 7.59 -28.78 6.38
N GLU A 218 6.54 -28.01 6.15
CA GLU A 218 6.45 -26.96 5.12
C GLU A 218 6.72 -25.55 5.68
N LEU A 219 6.85 -25.44 7.00
CA LEU A 219 7.35 -24.24 7.65
C LEU A 219 8.83 -24.07 7.33
N LEU A 220 9.22 -22.84 7.02
CA LEU A 220 10.63 -22.55 6.90
C LEU A 220 11.27 -22.71 8.28
N PRO A 221 12.51 -23.25 8.39
CA PRO A 221 13.12 -23.62 9.68
C PRO A 221 13.03 -22.53 10.76
N PHE A 222 13.11 -21.27 10.35
CA PHE A 222 13.07 -20.12 11.24
C PHE A 222 11.69 -19.71 11.78
N GLU A 223 10.61 -20.18 11.15
CA GLU A 223 9.24 -19.99 11.65
C GLU A 223 8.91 -20.96 12.79
N LYS A 224 9.76 -21.97 12.99
CA LYS A 224 9.66 -22.87 14.14
C LYS A 224 10.28 -22.25 15.38
N ASP A 225 11.35 -21.47 15.19
CA ASP A 225 12.22 -21.04 16.28
C ASP A 225 11.98 -19.60 16.75
N ASN A 226 11.44 -18.69 15.92
CA ASN A 226 11.56 -17.24 16.18
C ASN A 226 10.31 -16.35 15.95
N GLY A 227 9.13 -16.87 15.59
CA GLY A 227 7.96 -15.99 15.37
C GLY A 227 6.76 -16.63 14.67
N THR A 228 5.71 -15.84 14.44
CA THR A 228 4.58 -16.19 13.56
C THR A 228 4.80 -15.54 12.19
N GLY A 229 4.48 -16.25 11.12
CA GLY A 229 4.69 -15.79 9.76
C GLY A 229 3.43 -16.01 8.94
N SER A 230 3.20 -15.12 7.97
CA SER A 230 2.07 -15.20 7.05
C SER A 230 2.54 -14.95 5.62
N TRP A 231 1.91 -15.63 4.68
CA TRP A 231 2.08 -15.35 3.26
C TRP A 231 1.59 -13.94 2.91
N ASP A 232 2.36 -13.22 2.10
CA ASP A 232 1.88 -11.96 1.52
C ASP A 232 1.05 -12.26 0.27
N TRP A 233 -0.24 -12.48 0.48
CA TRP A 233 -1.15 -12.87 -0.60
C TRP A 233 -1.48 -11.75 -1.58
N ARG A 234 -1.08 -10.49 -1.30
CA ARG A 234 -1.42 -9.34 -2.14
C ARG A 234 -0.99 -9.55 -3.58
N VAL A 235 0.24 -10.04 -3.78
CA VAL A 235 0.81 -10.36 -5.11
C VAL A 235 1.78 -11.54 -5.01
N PRO A 236 2.03 -12.30 -6.10
CA PRO A 236 2.93 -13.48 -6.10
C PRO A 236 4.33 -13.23 -5.54
N THR A 237 4.95 -12.16 -6.02
CA THR A 237 6.35 -11.82 -5.82
C THR A 237 6.67 -11.21 -4.45
N MET A 238 5.67 -10.92 -3.60
CA MET A 238 5.91 -10.34 -2.27
C MET A 238 6.38 -11.35 -1.23
N GLY A 239 6.27 -12.65 -1.51
CA GLY A 239 6.80 -13.71 -0.65
C GLY A 239 6.07 -13.81 0.69
N ARG A 240 6.82 -13.63 1.79
CA ARG A 240 6.35 -13.80 3.16
C ARG A 240 6.53 -12.55 4.02
N ARG A 241 5.64 -12.40 4.99
CA ARG A 241 5.74 -11.47 6.11
C ARG A 241 5.96 -12.22 7.40
N LEU A 242 7.02 -11.88 8.11
CA LEU A 242 7.38 -12.47 9.39
C LEU A 242 7.11 -11.47 10.50
N LEU A 243 6.50 -11.96 11.59
CA LEU A 243 6.33 -11.23 12.83
C LEU A 243 7.28 -11.84 13.87
N ILE A 244 8.28 -11.06 14.25
CA ILE A 244 9.40 -11.51 15.09
C ILE A 244 9.42 -10.68 16.37
N PRO A 245 9.67 -11.27 17.55
CA PRO A 245 9.86 -10.51 18.77
C PRO A 245 11.04 -9.53 18.64
N LYS A 246 10.92 -8.30 19.14
CA LYS A 246 12.00 -7.27 19.06
C LYS A 246 13.36 -7.71 19.59
N ALA A 247 13.37 -8.65 20.53
CA ALA A 247 14.60 -9.19 21.12
C ALA A 247 15.31 -10.23 20.22
N ALA A 248 14.64 -10.71 19.18
CA ALA A 248 15.14 -11.76 18.28
C ALA A 248 15.59 -11.17 16.93
N ARG A 249 16.30 -11.98 16.15
CA ARG A 249 16.65 -11.68 14.76
C ARG A 249 16.07 -12.77 13.85
N PRO A 250 15.67 -12.42 12.61
CA PRO A 250 15.36 -13.44 11.61
C PRO A 250 16.58 -14.31 11.38
N ILE A 251 16.41 -15.62 11.53
CA ILE A 251 17.38 -16.61 11.07
C ILE A 251 16.88 -17.03 9.70
N LEU A 252 17.65 -16.94 8.64
CA LEU A 252 17.23 -17.41 7.31
C LEU A 252 18.33 -18.29 6.72
N PRO A 253 18.02 -19.16 5.74
CA PRO A 253 19.03 -19.89 5.00
C PRO A 253 20.07 -18.93 4.38
N GLY A 254 21.31 -19.39 4.24
CA GLY A 254 22.43 -18.55 3.78
C GLY A 254 22.30 -17.99 2.35
N GLU A 255 21.29 -18.41 1.59
CA GLU A 255 20.95 -17.83 0.27
C GLU A 255 20.26 -16.46 0.38
N TYR A 256 19.66 -16.13 1.54
CA TYR A 256 18.94 -14.87 1.73
C TYR A 256 19.89 -13.75 2.14
N THR A 257 19.82 -12.64 1.41
CA THR A 257 20.62 -11.44 1.69
C THR A 257 19.86 -10.47 2.57
N LEU A 258 20.51 -9.97 3.62
CA LEU A 258 19.95 -8.92 4.48
C LEU A 258 19.90 -7.60 3.71
N GLY A 259 18.68 -7.10 3.48
CA GLY A 259 18.41 -5.80 2.91
C GLY A 259 17.98 -4.76 3.95
N THR A 260 17.87 -3.52 3.49
CA THR A 260 17.40 -2.38 4.26
C THR A 260 15.89 -2.18 4.09
N SER A 261 15.25 -1.37 4.95
CA SER A 261 13.86 -0.94 4.74
C SER A 261 13.63 -0.23 3.40
N PHE A 262 14.67 0.38 2.83
CA PHE A 262 14.63 0.95 1.49
C PHE A 262 14.50 -0.15 0.42
N ASP A 263 15.25 -1.24 0.52
CA ASP A 263 15.17 -2.37 -0.40
C ASP A 263 13.77 -3.00 -0.38
N TYR A 264 13.18 -3.15 0.82
CA TYR A 264 11.78 -3.58 0.96
C TYR A 264 10.81 -2.63 0.26
N ALA A 265 10.95 -1.32 0.49
CA ALA A 265 10.10 -0.32 -0.13
C ALA A 265 10.26 -0.31 -1.66
N ARG A 266 11.47 -0.50 -2.16
CA ARG A 266 11.74 -0.61 -3.60
C ARG A 266 11.10 -1.85 -4.19
N HIS A 267 11.19 -3.01 -3.52
CA HIS A 267 10.57 -4.26 -3.93
C HIS A 267 9.04 -4.12 -4.05
N ARG A 268 8.36 -3.63 -3.01
CA ARG A 268 6.89 -3.43 -3.05
C ARG A 268 6.48 -2.44 -4.14
N ILE A 269 7.25 -1.36 -4.33
CA ILE A 269 6.95 -0.31 -5.30
C ILE A 269 7.07 -0.86 -6.71
N MET A 270 8.14 -1.61 -7.03
CA MET A 270 8.27 -2.26 -8.35
C MET A 270 7.13 -3.23 -8.63
N ASN A 271 6.65 -3.92 -7.61
CA ASN A 271 5.50 -4.82 -7.71
C ASN A 271 4.15 -4.11 -7.76
N GLY A 272 4.11 -2.76 -7.72
CA GLY A 272 2.86 -2.01 -7.78
C GLY A 272 2.00 -2.14 -6.52
N VAL A 273 2.61 -2.46 -5.37
CA VAL A 273 1.92 -2.72 -4.10
C VAL A 273 1.91 -1.47 -3.22
N PRO A 274 0.77 -0.75 -3.11
CA PRO A 274 0.63 0.37 -2.19
C PRO A 274 0.55 -0.12 -0.75
N GLU A 275 1.17 0.61 0.17
CA GLU A 275 1.32 0.16 1.54
C GLU A 275 1.46 1.34 2.53
N GLY A 276 0.78 1.22 3.67
CA GLY A 276 0.89 2.17 4.77
C GLY A 276 0.19 3.52 4.50
N SER A 277 0.35 4.44 5.44
CA SER A 277 -0.42 5.69 5.48
C SER A 277 -0.21 6.54 4.22
N VAL A 278 1.02 6.61 3.73
CA VAL A 278 1.39 7.43 2.57
C VAL A 278 0.65 7.02 1.30
N ASP A 279 0.54 5.72 1.05
CA ASP A 279 -0.09 5.22 -0.17
C ASP A 279 -1.60 5.02 0.01
N MET A 280 -2.04 4.59 1.21
CA MET A 280 -3.38 4.02 1.42
C MET A 280 -4.37 4.97 2.09
N ALA A 281 -3.94 5.92 2.92
CA ALA A 281 -4.87 6.71 3.74
C ALA A 281 -5.82 7.58 2.89
N GLU A 282 -7.09 7.63 3.29
CA GLU A 282 -8.18 8.43 2.70
C GLU A 282 -8.52 8.13 1.23
N THR A 283 -8.07 6.98 0.73
CA THR A 283 -8.26 6.57 -0.66
C THR A 283 -9.48 5.67 -0.84
N ILE A 284 -9.95 5.52 -2.07
CA ILE A 284 -10.94 4.50 -2.42
C ILE A 284 -10.18 3.18 -2.65
N PRO A 285 -10.56 2.05 -2.02
CA PRO A 285 -9.83 0.79 -2.12
C PRO A 285 -9.51 0.35 -3.55
N PHE A 286 -10.45 0.51 -4.48
CA PHE A 286 -10.28 0.18 -5.91
C PHE A 286 -9.19 1.01 -6.60
N GLU A 287 -9.01 2.28 -6.21
CA GLU A 287 -7.95 3.13 -6.77
C GLU A 287 -6.55 2.67 -6.33
N ARG A 288 -6.48 1.82 -5.30
CA ARG A 288 -5.27 1.20 -4.75
C ARG A 288 -5.16 -0.29 -5.06
N ASN A 289 -5.94 -0.80 -6.00
CA ASN A 289 -5.91 -2.20 -6.44
C ASN A 289 -6.24 -3.20 -5.32
N VAL A 290 -6.96 -2.79 -4.27
CA VAL A 290 -7.30 -3.67 -3.15
C VAL A 290 -8.24 -4.81 -3.59
N ASP A 291 -9.04 -4.58 -4.63
CA ASP A 291 -9.84 -5.60 -5.29
C ASP A 291 -8.96 -6.71 -5.90
N MET A 292 -7.88 -6.33 -6.58
CA MET A 292 -6.91 -7.26 -7.16
C MET A 292 -6.08 -8.00 -6.11
N MET A 293 -5.75 -7.32 -5.00
CA MET A 293 -4.92 -7.88 -3.92
C MET A 293 -5.70 -8.78 -2.94
N GLY A 294 -6.98 -9.07 -3.21
CA GLY A 294 -7.82 -9.91 -2.35
C GLY A 294 -8.19 -9.27 -1.00
N GLY A 295 -8.07 -7.95 -0.88
CA GLY A 295 -8.39 -7.22 0.36
C GLY A 295 -9.86 -6.82 0.50
N LEU A 296 -10.73 -7.22 -0.45
CA LEU A 296 -12.18 -6.96 -0.44
C LEU A 296 -12.94 -8.27 -0.63
N ASP A 297 -13.97 -8.47 0.17
CA ASP A 297 -14.95 -9.54 -0.02
C ASP A 297 -16.31 -8.93 -0.40
N PHE A 298 -16.77 -9.26 -1.60
CA PHE A 298 -18.04 -8.77 -2.16
C PHE A 298 -19.24 -9.64 -1.76
N ARG A 299 -19.01 -10.80 -1.15
CA ARG A 299 -20.01 -11.82 -0.83
C ARG A 299 -20.29 -11.92 0.69
N LYS A 300 -19.54 -11.21 1.52
CA LYS A 300 -19.70 -11.22 2.98
C LYS A 300 -20.84 -10.34 3.49
N GLY A 301 -21.19 -10.56 4.76
CA GLY A 301 -22.17 -9.76 5.51
C GLY A 301 -21.74 -8.30 5.76
N CYS A 302 -22.60 -7.55 6.44
CA CYS A 302 -22.44 -6.11 6.66
C CYS A 302 -21.14 -5.74 7.40
N TYR A 303 -20.42 -4.75 6.87
CA TYR A 303 -19.25 -4.15 7.52
C TYR A 303 -19.19 -2.63 7.28
N VAL A 304 -18.41 -1.91 8.10
CA VAL A 304 -18.26 -0.46 7.98
C VAL A 304 -17.72 -0.06 6.60
N GLY A 305 -18.43 0.83 5.91
CA GLY A 305 -18.00 1.36 4.60
C GLY A 305 -18.35 0.48 3.39
N GLN A 306 -19.05 -0.64 3.60
CA GLN A 306 -19.42 -1.59 2.54
C GLN A 306 -20.24 -0.97 1.41
N GLU A 307 -21.18 -0.06 1.71
CA GLU A 307 -22.13 0.49 0.72
C GLU A 307 -21.42 1.05 -0.52
N ASN A 308 -20.39 1.87 -0.31
CA ASN A 308 -19.61 2.44 -1.42
C ASN A 308 -18.74 1.39 -2.12
N VAL A 309 -18.25 0.38 -1.40
CA VAL A 309 -17.47 -0.70 -1.99
C VAL A 309 -18.34 -1.52 -2.95
N VAL A 310 -19.50 -1.97 -2.47
CA VAL A 310 -20.46 -2.77 -3.24
C VAL A 310 -21.02 -1.98 -4.42
N ARG A 311 -21.37 -0.70 -4.21
CA ARG A 311 -21.83 0.17 -5.31
C ARG A 311 -20.77 0.28 -6.42
N THR A 312 -19.51 0.45 -6.05
CA THR A 312 -18.41 0.53 -7.02
C THR A 312 -18.22 -0.81 -7.76
N TYR A 313 -18.31 -1.94 -7.04
CA TYR A 313 -18.22 -3.28 -7.64
C TYR A 313 -19.35 -3.56 -8.64
N HIS A 314 -20.58 -3.10 -8.40
CA HIS A 314 -21.71 -3.38 -9.29
C HIS A 314 -21.97 -2.30 -10.35
N THR A 315 -21.57 -1.06 -10.15
CA THR A 315 -21.97 0.04 -11.06
C THR A 315 -20.86 1.04 -11.36
N GLY A 316 -19.70 0.90 -10.73
CA GLY A 316 -18.63 1.89 -10.80
C GLY A 316 -17.61 1.60 -11.90
N MET A 317 -17.39 2.55 -12.80
CA MET A 317 -16.21 2.50 -13.68
C MET A 317 -14.96 2.95 -12.90
N ILE A 318 -14.03 2.03 -12.67
CA ILE A 318 -12.77 2.32 -11.97
C ILE A 318 -11.81 3.00 -12.96
N ARG A 319 -11.84 4.33 -12.99
CA ARG A 319 -11.04 5.12 -13.94
C ARG A 319 -9.60 5.34 -13.49
N LYS A 320 -9.31 5.21 -12.20
CA LYS A 320 -7.99 5.48 -11.62
C LYS A 320 -7.49 4.24 -10.88
N ARG A 321 -6.21 3.93 -11.05
CA ARG A 321 -5.52 2.86 -10.34
C ARG A 321 -4.09 3.30 -9.99
N THR A 322 -3.48 2.60 -9.04
CA THR A 322 -2.07 2.80 -8.70
C THR A 322 -1.20 1.95 -9.62
N PHE A 323 -0.20 2.57 -10.23
CA PHE A 323 0.77 1.91 -11.10
C PHE A 323 2.19 2.14 -10.58
N PRO A 324 3.08 1.14 -10.72
CA PRO A 324 4.50 1.37 -10.54
C PRO A 324 5.06 2.15 -11.73
N ILE A 325 5.89 3.13 -11.43
CA ILE A 325 6.48 4.07 -12.37
C ILE A 325 7.98 3.99 -12.24
N GLU A 326 8.64 3.79 -13.38
CA GLU A 326 10.08 3.97 -13.51
C GLU A 326 10.37 5.42 -13.90
N ILE A 327 11.29 6.05 -13.16
CA ILE A 327 11.69 7.45 -13.33
C ILE A 327 13.03 7.47 -14.04
N SER A 328 13.06 8.04 -15.24
CA SER A 328 14.31 8.25 -15.97
C SER A 328 15.18 9.33 -15.31
N PRO A 329 16.51 9.33 -15.53
CA PRO A 329 17.35 10.45 -15.14
C PRO A 329 16.79 11.78 -15.62
N LEU A 330 17.05 12.85 -14.85
CA LEU A 330 16.61 14.18 -15.24
C LEU A 330 17.15 14.52 -16.62
N SER A 331 16.31 15.09 -17.48
CA SER A 331 16.72 15.51 -18.81
C SER A 331 16.54 17.01 -18.97
N SER A 332 17.50 17.67 -19.61
CA SER A 332 17.37 19.07 -20.05
C SER A 332 16.27 19.20 -21.11
N PRO A 333 15.79 20.43 -21.42
CA PRO A 333 14.86 20.65 -22.53
C PRO A 333 15.35 20.09 -23.87
N ASP A 334 16.67 20.08 -24.09
CA ASP A 334 17.32 19.55 -25.28
C ASP A 334 17.47 18.02 -25.26
N GLY A 335 16.92 17.34 -24.25
CA GLY A 335 16.97 15.88 -24.10
C GLY A 335 18.30 15.33 -23.58
N THR A 336 19.22 16.20 -23.14
CA THR A 336 20.50 15.75 -22.59
C THR A 336 20.30 15.26 -21.15
N PRO A 337 20.73 14.04 -20.80
CA PRO A 337 20.63 13.56 -19.43
C PRO A 337 21.51 14.40 -18.52
N ILE A 338 20.91 14.93 -17.47
CA ILE A 338 21.57 15.65 -16.38
C ILE A 338 21.80 14.67 -15.25
N SER A 339 23.04 14.62 -14.77
CA SER A 339 23.42 13.97 -13.52
C SER A 339 22.83 14.73 -12.32
N SER A 340 21.51 14.76 -12.19
CA SER A 340 20.87 15.07 -10.92
C SER A 340 20.29 13.77 -10.40
N GLN A 341 20.99 13.16 -9.45
CA GLN A 341 20.38 12.11 -8.65
C GLN A 341 19.20 12.75 -7.91
N LEU A 342 18.02 12.15 -8.01
CA LEU A 342 16.94 12.42 -7.06
C LEU A 342 17.41 11.90 -5.69
N ASN A 343 18.29 12.67 -5.04
CA ASN A 343 18.86 12.36 -3.75
C ASN A 343 17.75 12.42 -2.71
N GLY A 344 17.49 11.28 -2.08
CA GLY A 344 16.51 11.15 -1.01
C GLY A 344 15.65 9.90 -1.18
N ASP A 345 15.62 9.08 -0.14
CA ASP A 345 14.66 7.99 -0.01
C ASP A 345 13.33 8.61 0.46
N TYR A 346 12.41 8.92 -0.47
CA TYR A 346 11.10 9.46 -0.06
C TYR A 346 10.16 8.32 0.37
N LEU A 347 10.39 7.81 1.57
CA LEU A 347 9.41 6.99 2.31
C LEU A 347 8.32 7.85 2.99
N ASP A 348 8.41 9.17 2.83
CA ASP A 348 7.48 10.20 3.32
C ASP A 348 6.76 10.89 2.16
N PRO A 349 5.57 11.48 2.36
CA PRO A 349 4.82 12.08 1.27
C PRO A 349 5.67 13.17 0.60
N ALA A 350 5.87 13.01 -0.71
CA ALA A 350 6.60 14.02 -1.47
C ALA A 350 5.90 15.39 -1.34
N PRO A 351 6.67 16.50 -1.34
CA PRO A 351 6.09 17.84 -1.36
C PRO A 351 5.03 17.92 -2.47
N PRO A 352 3.90 18.61 -2.27
CA PRO A 352 2.79 18.64 -3.23
C PRO A 352 3.24 18.97 -4.68
N ARG A 353 4.22 19.87 -4.81
CA ARG A 353 4.80 20.31 -6.08
C ARG A 353 5.55 19.23 -6.87
N LEU A 354 5.97 18.14 -6.21
CA LEU A 354 6.66 17.00 -6.82
C LEU A 354 5.70 15.81 -7.06
N THR A 355 4.40 15.99 -6.81
CA THR A 355 3.41 14.92 -6.98
C THR A 355 2.60 15.02 -8.27
N ASP A 356 2.55 16.19 -8.90
CA ASP A 356 1.69 16.40 -10.07
C ASP A 356 2.36 15.89 -11.36
N ILE A 357 1.70 14.92 -11.99
CA ILE A 357 2.16 14.32 -13.25
C ILE A 357 1.55 15.07 -14.43
N ILE A 358 2.43 15.57 -15.30
CA ILE A 358 2.10 16.25 -16.55
C ILE A 358 2.05 15.22 -17.67
N LEU A 359 0.98 15.29 -18.47
CA LEU A 359 0.80 14.47 -19.66
C LEU A 359 1.01 15.32 -20.92
N ARG A 360 1.77 14.78 -21.89
CA ARG A 360 1.91 15.34 -23.23
C ARG A 360 1.53 14.28 -24.27
N LEU A 361 0.77 14.68 -25.29
CA LEU A 361 0.42 13.80 -26.41
C LEU A 361 1.58 13.75 -27.41
N THR A 362 1.80 12.58 -28.01
CA THR A 362 2.67 12.44 -29.18
C THR A 362 1.92 12.83 -30.46
N PRO A 363 2.59 13.04 -31.61
CA PRO A 363 1.91 13.27 -32.88
C PRO A 363 0.83 12.20 -33.18
N SER A 364 1.16 10.92 -32.97
CA SER A 364 0.21 9.80 -33.10
C SER A 364 -0.97 9.93 -32.13
N GLY A 365 -0.74 10.41 -30.90
CA GLY A 365 -1.81 10.66 -29.93
C GLY A 365 -2.69 11.86 -30.26
N VAL A 366 -2.16 12.89 -30.92
CA VAL A 366 -2.95 14.01 -31.44
C VAL A 366 -3.88 13.52 -32.54
N GLU A 367 -3.38 12.68 -33.46
CA GLU A 367 -4.19 12.04 -34.49
C GLU A 367 -5.29 11.14 -33.89
N ALA A 368 -4.94 10.26 -32.93
CA ALA A 368 -5.91 9.41 -32.23
C ALA A 368 -7.01 10.23 -31.54
N ALA A 369 -6.64 11.28 -30.78
CA ALA A 369 -7.59 12.14 -30.07
C ALA A 369 -8.54 12.90 -31.02
N SER A 370 -8.08 13.20 -32.24
CA SER A 370 -8.92 13.84 -33.26
C SER A 370 -9.92 12.90 -33.93
N ARG A 371 -9.65 11.58 -33.96
CA ARG A 371 -10.59 10.56 -34.46
C ARG A 371 -11.73 10.27 -33.48
N ASP A 372 -11.43 10.26 -32.18
CA ASP A 372 -12.39 9.98 -31.11
C ASP A 372 -13.30 11.16 -30.72
N SER A 373 -13.03 12.37 -31.23
CA SER A 373 -13.87 13.54 -30.99
C SER A 373 -14.82 13.73 -32.17
N PRO A 374 -16.15 13.53 -32.04
CA PRO A 374 -17.07 13.90 -33.10
C PRO A 374 -16.93 15.40 -33.34
N VAL A 375 -16.76 15.77 -34.61
CA VAL A 375 -16.64 17.15 -35.09
C VAL A 375 -17.76 17.99 -34.49
N ARG A 376 -17.45 18.77 -33.45
CA ARG A 376 -18.30 19.89 -33.05
C ARG A 376 -18.07 21.00 -34.07
N THR A 377 -18.93 21.04 -35.09
CA THR A 377 -19.08 22.18 -35.98
C THR A 377 -19.59 23.38 -35.19
N SER A 378 -18.67 24.15 -34.62
CA SER A 378 -18.89 25.58 -34.40
C SER A 378 -17.55 26.27 -34.44
N ALA A 379 -17.28 26.91 -35.58
CA ALA A 379 -16.14 27.75 -35.83
C ALA A 379 -16.04 28.87 -34.78
N ARG A 380 -14.86 29.00 -34.18
CA ARG A 380 -14.19 30.30 -34.08
C ARG A 380 -12.69 30.05 -34.02
N ALA A 381 -12.01 30.44 -35.10
CA ALA A 381 -10.57 30.42 -35.20
C ALA A 381 -9.98 31.38 -34.15
N SER A 382 -9.44 30.81 -33.08
CA SER A 382 -8.42 31.48 -32.27
C SER A 382 -7.08 30.86 -32.64
N THR A 383 -6.28 31.68 -33.32
CA THR A 383 -4.81 31.63 -33.47
C THR A 383 -4.10 30.37 -32.97
N ALA A 384 -3.51 29.67 -33.93
CA ALA A 384 -2.66 28.49 -33.74
C ALA A 384 -1.44 28.80 -32.85
N SER A 385 -1.55 28.49 -31.55
CA SER A 385 -0.41 27.99 -30.79
C SER A 385 -0.42 26.46 -30.90
N SER A 386 0.72 25.87 -31.25
CA SER A 386 0.93 24.44 -31.51
C SER A 386 0.11 23.51 -30.60
N SER A 387 -0.75 22.69 -31.23
CA SER A 387 -1.64 21.73 -30.56
C SER A 387 -0.91 20.62 -29.78
N ALA A 388 0.41 20.52 -29.91
CA ALA A 388 1.26 19.51 -29.28
C ALA A 388 1.48 19.72 -27.77
N ASP A 389 1.20 20.91 -27.24
CA ASP A 389 1.62 21.29 -25.87
C ASP A 389 0.46 21.39 -24.88
N ARG A 390 -0.63 20.64 -25.12
CA ARG A 390 -1.82 20.68 -24.26
C ARG A 390 -1.57 19.93 -22.94
N VAL A 391 -0.85 20.57 -22.02
CA VAL A 391 -0.56 20.09 -20.66
C VAL A 391 -1.87 19.88 -19.90
N ARG A 392 -2.15 18.64 -19.52
CA ARG A 392 -3.24 18.29 -18.61
C ARG A 392 -2.68 17.54 -17.42
N THR A 393 -2.73 18.14 -16.24
CA THR A 393 -2.40 17.47 -14.98
C THR A 393 -3.50 16.46 -14.65
N LYS A 394 -3.19 15.16 -14.66
CA LYS A 394 -4.20 14.11 -14.38
C LYS A 394 -3.69 12.90 -13.59
N GLY A 395 -2.49 12.97 -13.02
CA GLY A 395 -1.91 11.89 -12.20
C GLY A 395 -1.23 12.44 -10.95
N LYS A 396 -1.14 11.60 -9.91
CA LYS A 396 -0.49 11.96 -8.64
C LYS A 396 0.56 10.92 -8.23
N LEU A 397 1.81 11.33 -8.07
CA LEU A 397 2.87 10.53 -7.45
C LEU A 397 2.59 10.35 -5.95
N LEU A 398 2.85 9.16 -5.42
CA LEU A 398 2.49 8.76 -4.05
C LEU A 398 3.74 8.63 -3.18
N SER A 399 4.49 7.56 -3.38
CA SER A 399 5.73 7.24 -2.69
C SER A 399 6.82 6.84 -3.70
N ARG A 400 8.10 6.97 -3.30
CA ARG A 400 9.27 6.71 -4.16
C ARG A 400 10.37 6.00 -3.40
N ALA A 401 11.00 5.01 -4.04
CA ALA A 401 12.25 4.40 -3.61
C ALA A 401 13.23 4.37 -4.79
N GLY A 402 14.24 5.24 -4.74
CA GLY A 402 15.20 5.39 -5.83
C GLY A 402 14.54 5.85 -7.12
N ASN A 403 14.80 5.16 -8.24
CA ASN A 403 14.22 5.45 -9.55
C ASN A 403 12.82 4.83 -9.75
N TRP A 404 12.21 4.28 -8.71
CA TRP A 404 10.88 3.69 -8.78
C TRP A 404 9.90 4.42 -7.86
N ALA A 405 8.67 4.60 -8.32
CA ALA A 405 7.61 5.24 -7.56
C ALA A 405 6.25 4.59 -7.80
N LEU A 406 5.30 4.83 -6.91
CA LEU A 406 3.90 4.54 -7.15
C LEU A 406 3.20 5.83 -7.58
N ALA A 407 2.35 5.74 -8.61
CA ALA A 407 1.51 6.86 -9.03
C ALA A 407 0.06 6.43 -9.19
N GLN A 408 -0.86 7.29 -8.77
CA GLN A 408 -2.26 7.19 -9.16
C GLN A 408 -2.42 7.79 -10.56
N LEU A 409 -2.78 6.95 -11.53
CA LEU A 409 -3.02 7.34 -12.91
C LEU A 409 -4.41 6.90 -13.35
N ARG A 410 -4.93 7.52 -14.42
CA ARG A 410 -6.10 6.98 -15.10
C ARG A 410 -5.69 5.82 -16.01
N THR A 411 -6.50 4.76 -16.04
CA THR A 411 -6.25 3.57 -16.87
C THR A 411 -6.14 3.94 -18.35
N GLU A 412 -7.03 4.81 -18.83
CA GLU A 412 -7.04 5.33 -20.21
C GLU A 412 -5.73 6.01 -20.65
N HIS A 413 -4.99 6.62 -19.72
CA HIS A 413 -3.71 7.27 -20.03
C HIS A 413 -2.56 6.28 -20.04
N VAL A 414 -2.62 5.22 -19.22
CA VAL A 414 -1.64 4.14 -19.24
C VAL A 414 -1.77 3.37 -20.55
N GLU A 415 -2.99 3.06 -20.98
CA GLU A 415 -3.26 2.44 -22.28
C GLU A 415 -2.77 3.32 -23.46
N ALA A 416 -3.02 4.63 -23.41
CA ALA A 416 -2.49 5.56 -24.42
C ALA A 416 -0.95 5.63 -24.42
N PHE A 417 -0.33 5.52 -23.24
CA PHE A 417 1.13 5.44 -23.14
C PHE A 417 1.67 4.14 -23.77
N GLU A 418 1.04 2.99 -23.51
CA GLU A 418 1.42 1.70 -24.11
C GLU A 418 1.30 1.71 -25.64
N ARG A 419 0.31 2.44 -26.19
CA ARG A 419 0.17 2.66 -27.64
C ARG A 419 1.14 3.69 -28.22
N GLY A 420 1.98 4.35 -27.40
CA GLY A 420 2.90 5.40 -27.85
C GLY A 420 2.22 6.74 -28.18
N GLU A 421 0.97 6.92 -27.78
CA GLU A 421 0.16 8.13 -28.01
C GLU A 421 0.44 9.22 -26.95
N MET A 422 1.09 8.86 -25.85
CA MET A 422 1.28 9.75 -24.70
C MET A 422 2.65 9.57 -24.05
N LYS A 423 3.18 10.67 -23.50
CA LYS A 423 4.35 10.69 -22.61
C LYS A 423 3.99 11.37 -21.29
N MET A 424 4.65 10.94 -20.21
CA MET A 424 4.38 11.41 -18.85
C MET A 424 5.65 12.03 -18.24
N PHE A 425 5.49 13.15 -17.52
CA PHE A 425 6.61 13.90 -16.98
C PHE A 425 6.32 14.49 -15.60
N ILE A 426 7.36 14.70 -14.80
CA ILE A 426 7.35 15.58 -13.62
C ILE A 426 8.34 16.71 -13.90
N PRO A 427 7.92 17.99 -13.77
CA PRO A 427 8.83 19.11 -13.96
C PRO A 427 9.85 19.17 -12.81
N ALA A 428 11.10 19.53 -13.14
CA ALA A 428 12.09 19.83 -12.12
C ALA A 428 11.61 21.04 -11.28
N PRO A 429 11.71 20.95 -9.95
CA PRO A 429 11.34 22.05 -9.08
C PRO A 429 12.33 23.22 -9.31
N PRO A 430 11.87 24.49 -9.29
CA PRO A 430 12.74 25.65 -9.56
C PRO A 430 13.94 25.75 -8.62
N GLU A 431 13.89 25.10 -7.45
CA GLU A 431 14.93 25.07 -6.44
C GLU A 431 16.13 24.18 -6.82
N LEU A 432 16.00 23.29 -7.82
CA LEU A 432 17.15 22.57 -8.36
C LEU A 432 17.96 23.49 -9.28
N SER A 433 19.30 23.49 -9.13
CA SER A 433 20.23 24.19 -10.00
C SER A 433 20.38 23.50 -11.37
N VAL A 434 19.28 23.42 -12.12
CA VAL A 434 19.15 22.75 -13.42
C VAL A 434 18.52 23.71 -14.45
N PRO A 435 18.74 23.50 -15.75
CA PRO A 435 18.13 24.33 -16.79
C PRO A 435 16.61 24.40 -16.65
N ALA A 436 16.04 25.60 -16.85
CA ALA A 436 14.60 25.80 -16.80
C ALA A 436 13.88 24.89 -17.81
N GLY A 437 12.82 24.21 -17.38
CA GLY A 437 12.09 23.26 -18.22
C GLY A 437 12.67 21.84 -18.24
N SER A 438 13.69 21.55 -17.42
CA SER A 438 14.14 20.17 -17.21
C SER A 438 13.02 19.31 -16.62
N VAL A 439 12.94 18.06 -17.05
CA VAL A 439 11.87 17.13 -16.66
C VAL A 439 12.41 15.75 -16.33
N TRP A 440 11.73 15.06 -15.41
CA TRP A 440 11.86 13.61 -15.27
C TRP A 440 10.80 12.94 -16.14
N GLN A 441 11.23 12.06 -17.04
CA GLN A 441 10.32 11.22 -17.79
C GLN A 441 9.86 10.05 -16.92
N LEU A 442 8.55 9.78 -16.97
CA LEU A 442 7.91 8.71 -16.24
C LEU A 442 7.48 7.60 -17.20
N THR A 443 7.81 6.36 -16.85
CA THR A 443 7.41 5.16 -17.59
C THR A 443 6.56 4.27 -16.68
N PRO A 444 5.23 4.25 -16.86
CA PRO A 444 4.38 3.26 -16.20
C PRO A 444 4.80 1.85 -16.58
N ARG A 445 4.83 0.95 -15.60
CA ARG A 445 5.08 -0.48 -15.80
C ARG A 445 3.85 -1.25 -15.32
N LEU A 446 3.41 -2.24 -16.08
CA LEU A 446 2.41 -3.19 -15.60
C LEU A 446 3.14 -4.39 -15.00
N PRO A 447 2.97 -4.66 -13.69
CA PRO A 447 3.49 -5.90 -13.10
C PRO A 447 2.97 -7.13 -13.84
N GLN A 448 3.78 -8.20 -13.87
CA GLN A 448 3.39 -9.45 -14.54
C GLN A 448 2.10 -10.06 -13.97
N TRP A 449 1.87 -9.89 -12.66
CA TRP A 449 0.69 -10.39 -11.97
C TRP A 449 -0.59 -9.60 -12.29
N TRP A 450 -0.49 -8.43 -12.93
CA TRP A 450 -1.64 -7.56 -13.17
C TRP A 450 -2.68 -8.25 -14.06
N PRO A 451 -3.98 -8.22 -13.71
CA PRO A 451 -5.01 -8.89 -14.49
C PRO A 451 -5.11 -8.30 -15.89
N ARG A 452 -5.07 -9.17 -16.89
CA ARG A 452 -5.34 -8.83 -18.29
C ARG A 452 -6.74 -9.32 -18.61
N ALA A 453 -7.56 -8.43 -19.18
CA ALA A 453 -8.87 -8.86 -19.67
C ALA A 453 -8.65 -9.90 -20.78
N PRO A 454 -9.42 -10.99 -20.80
CA PRO A 454 -9.39 -11.91 -21.94
C PRO A 454 -9.76 -11.13 -23.22
N PRO A 455 -9.21 -11.51 -24.39
CA PRO A 455 -9.61 -10.94 -25.67
C PRO A 455 -11.14 -11.02 -25.83
N ALA A 456 -11.74 -10.01 -26.45
CA ALA A 456 -13.20 -9.92 -26.59
C ALA A 456 -13.85 -11.16 -27.25
N ASP A 457 -13.07 -11.92 -28.02
CA ASP A 457 -13.53 -13.13 -28.73
C ASP A 457 -13.79 -14.34 -27.81
N GLU A 458 -13.23 -14.38 -26.60
CA GLU A 458 -13.45 -15.49 -25.64
C GLU A 458 -14.62 -15.25 -24.67
N ALA A 459 -15.20 -14.04 -24.67
CA ALA A 459 -16.31 -13.69 -23.76
C ALA A 459 -17.67 -14.28 -24.18
N THR A 460 -17.75 -14.97 -25.33
CA THR A 460 -19.00 -15.53 -25.88
C THR A 460 -19.14 -17.05 -25.71
N SER A 461 -18.13 -17.76 -25.22
CA SER A 461 -18.26 -19.19 -24.91
C SER A 461 -18.70 -19.38 -23.45
N THR A 462 -19.99 -19.17 -23.17
CA THR A 462 -20.62 -19.75 -21.97
C THR A 462 -20.53 -21.29 -22.07
N PRO A 463 -19.94 -22.00 -21.10
CA PRO A 463 -20.05 -23.46 -21.06
C PRO A 463 -21.51 -23.83 -20.78
N SER A 464 -22.05 -24.72 -21.61
CA SER A 464 -23.42 -25.26 -21.54
C SER A 464 -23.62 -26.23 -20.39
#